data_AF-A0A6B9XQE0-F1
#
_entry.id   AF-A0A6B9XQE0-F1
#
_cell.length_a   1.000
_cell.length_b   1.000
_cell.length_c   1.000
_cell.angle_alpha   90.00
_cell.angle_beta   90.00
_cell.angle_gamma   90.00
#
_symmetry.space_group_name_H-M   'P 1'
#
loop_
_entity.id
_entity.type
_entity.pdbx_description
1 polymer ?
#
loop_
_entity_poly.entity_id
_entity_poly.type
_entity_poly.pdbx_seq_one_letter_code
_entity_poly.pdbx_strand_id
1 'polypeptide(L)'
;MIFAEPRYAMAELEEGDISAHLNDYEELKTLCIRIRKDRDPSVIIWIGTCTTEIIKMDLEGMAPKLEYEIGIPILVARANGLDYAFTQGEDTVLAVMAHRCPEPPRS
;
A
#
# COMPACT_ATOMS: atom_id res chain seq x y z
N MET A 1 -11.33 15.86 3.13
CA MET A 1 -11.73 16.35 4.46
C MET A 1 -11.09 15.47 5.52
N ILE A 2 -10.30 16.04 6.43
CA ILE A 2 -9.56 15.26 7.45
C ILE A 2 -10.44 14.87 8.65
N PHE A 3 -11.54 15.59 8.89
CA PHE A 3 -12.43 15.37 10.04
C PHE A 3 -13.64 14.47 9.74
N ALA A 4 -13.63 13.78 8.60
CA ALA A 4 -14.77 12.98 8.12
C ALA A 4 -14.50 11.46 8.21
N GLU A 5 -13.72 11.04 9.21
CA GLU A 5 -13.28 9.65 9.40
C GLU A 5 -12.78 8.98 8.09
N PRO A 6 -11.85 9.63 7.36
CA PRO A 6 -11.47 9.16 6.04
C PRO A 6 -10.92 7.73 6.08
N ARG A 7 -11.02 7.04 4.95
CA ARG A 7 -10.45 5.69 4.75
C ARG A 7 -9.04 5.76 4.16
N TYR A 8 -8.24 6.70 4.64
CA TYR A 8 -6.82 6.79 4.39
C TYR A 8 -6.10 7.11 5.70
N ALA A 9 -4.86 6.65 5.82
CA ALA A 9 -3.97 6.92 6.94
C ALA A 9 -2.53 6.93 6.42
N MET A 10 -1.61 7.44 7.23
CA MET A 10 -0.17 7.41 6.94
C MET A 10 0.48 6.36 7.83
N ALA A 11 1.24 5.45 7.24
CA ALA A 11 2.26 4.69 7.96
C ALA A 11 3.50 5.59 8.03
N GLU A 12 3.60 6.36 9.10
CA GLU A 12 4.71 7.29 9.29
C GLU A 12 5.98 6.51 9.61
N LEU A 13 7.01 6.69 8.79
CA LEU A 13 8.31 6.03 8.98
C LEU A 13 9.08 6.75 10.08
N GLU A 14 9.59 5.98 11.03
CA GLU A 14 10.43 6.46 12.13
C GLU A 14 11.92 6.24 11.83
N GLU A 15 12.80 6.77 12.69
CA GLU A 15 14.26 6.63 12.53
C GLU A 15 14.70 5.17 12.48
N GLY A 16 14.01 4.29 13.22
CA GLY A 16 14.27 2.84 13.23
C GLY A 16 14.00 2.16 11.88
N ASP A 17 13.02 2.65 11.12
CA ASP A 17 12.70 2.14 9.78
C ASP A 17 13.76 2.57 8.77
N ILE A 18 14.17 3.84 8.82
CA ILE A 18 15.18 4.39 7.90
C ILE A 18 16.56 3.77 8.12
N SER A 19 16.89 3.46 9.38
CA SER A 19 18.15 2.82 9.75
C SER A 19 18.15 1.29 9.60
N ALA A 20 17.01 0.70 9.16
CA ALA A 20 16.79 -0.74 9.09
C ALA A 20 17.05 -1.48 10.42
N HIS A 21 16.82 -0.79 11.54
CA HIS A 21 16.82 -1.39 12.87
C HIS A 21 15.49 -2.10 13.17
N LEU A 22 14.41 -1.66 12.54
CA LEU A 22 13.11 -2.31 12.55
C LEU A 22 12.93 -3.18 11.31
N ASN A 23 12.00 -4.13 11.38
CA ASN A 23 11.64 -4.97 10.26
C ASN A 23 10.37 -4.41 9.61
N ASP A 24 10.54 -3.77 8.45
CA ASP A 24 9.48 -3.15 7.65
C ASP A 24 8.25 -4.06 7.47
N TYR A 25 8.47 -5.36 7.30
CA TYR A 25 7.39 -6.33 7.10
C TYR A 25 6.52 -6.51 8.34
N GLU A 26 7.13 -6.64 9.52
CA GLU A 26 6.41 -6.85 10.77
C GLU A 26 5.65 -5.60 11.21
N GLU A 27 6.22 -4.41 10.95
CA GLU A 27 5.55 -3.13 11.20
C GLU A 27 4.32 -2.96 10.27
N LEU A 28 4.49 -3.16 8.96
CA LEU A 28 3.38 -3.11 8.00
C LEU A 28 2.29 -4.14 8.32
N LYS A 29 2.68 -5.35 8.72
CA LYS A 29 1.75 -6.40 9.14
C LYS A 29 0.92 -5.98 10.35
N THR A 30 1.56 -5.43 11.37
CA THR A 30 0.89 -4.95 12.59
C THR A 30 -0.16 -3.89 12.24
N LEU A 31 0.20 -2.93 11.39
CA LEU A 31 -0.72 -1.89 10.92
C LEU A 31 -1.88 -2.47 10.09
N CYS A 32 -1.61 -3.35 9.14
CA CYS A 32 -2.65 -3.97 8.30
C CYS A 32 -3.63 -4.81 9.12
N ILE A 33 -3.17 -5.55 10.12
CA ILE A 33 -4.05 -6.31 11.04
C ILE A 33 -4.97 -5.36 11.82
N ARG A 34 -4.44 -4.24 12.29
CA ARG A 34 -5.21 -3.20 12.99
C ARG A 34 -6.26 -2.57 12.07
N ILE A 35 -5.86 -2.19 10.86
CA ILE A 35 -6.78 -1.62 9.84
C ILE A 35 -7.91 -2.60 9.52
N ARG A 36 -7.59 -3.89 9.32
CA ARG A 36 -8.59 -4.95 9.10
C ARG A 36 -9.60 -5.00 10.23
N LYS A 37 -9.13 -5.01 11.46
CA LYS A 37 -10.00 -5.09 12.65
C LYS A 37 -10.92 -3.87 12.78
N ASP A 38 -10.39 -2.68 12.51
CA ASP A 38 -11.10 -1.42 12.79
C ASP A 38 -12.00 -0.96 11.64
N ARG A 39 -11.73 -1.39 10.39
CA ARG A 39 -12.43 -0.89 9.19
C ARG A 39 -12.97 -1.97 8.24
N ASP A 40 -12.58 -3.23 8.39
CA ASP A 40 -12.97 -4.36 7.54
C ASP A 40 -12.96 -4.06 6.01
N PRO A 41 -11.81 -3.63 5.45
CA PRO A 41 -11.74 -3.23 4.05
C PRO A 41 -11.69 -4.44 3.10
N SER A 42 -12.33 -4.31 1.93
CA SER A 42 -12.22 -5.32 0.86
C SER A 42 -10.89 -5.25 0.08
N VAL A 43 -10.12 -4.16 0.23
CA VAL A 43 -8.82 -3.95 -0.40
C VAL A 43 -8.02 -2.93 0.41
N ILE A 44 -6.71 -3.12 0.54
CA ILE A 44 -5.77 -2.13 1.06
C ILE A 44 -4.87 -1.69 -0.09
N ILE A 45 -4.73 -0.38 -0.29
CA ILE A 45 -3.83 0.20 -1.31
C ILE A 45 -2.69 0.89 -0.59
N TRP A 46 -1.47 0.41 -0.81
CA TRP A 46 -0.25 1.04 -0.35
C TRP A 46 0.22 2.05 -1.39
N ILE A 47 0.44 3.28 -0.94
CA ILE A 47 0.99 4.34 -1.78
C ILE A 47 2.49 4.44 -1.52
N GLY A 48 3.29 4.05 -2.51
CA GLY A 48 4.73 4.29 -2.49
C GLY A 48 5.02 5.78 -2.51
N THR A 49 5.82 6.25 -1.56
CA THR A 49 6.19 7.67 -1.40
C THR A 49 7.65 7.89 -1.75
N CYS A 50 8.09 9.15 -1.83
CA CYS A 50 9.49 9.46 -2.16
C CYS A 50 10.47 8.75 -1.21
N THR A 51 10.14 8.63 0.08
CA THR A 51 11.02 7.99 1.07
C THR A 51 11.19 6.50 0.79
N THR A 52 10.10 5.76 0.54
CA THR A 52 10.16 4.32 0.26
C THR A 52 10.96 4.02 -1.00
N GLU A 53 10.93 4.92 -1.99
CA GLU A 53 11.74 4.83 -3.21
C GLU A 53 13.23 5.08 -2.98
N ILE A 54 13.57 6.02 -2.10
CA ILE A 54 14.96 6.37 -1.81
C ILE A 54 15.63 5.25 -1.01
N ILE A 55 14.96 4.73 0.02
CA ILE A 55 15.49 3.65 0.87
C ILE A 55 15.34 2.25 0.26
N LYS A 56 14.73 2.16 -0.93
CA LYS A 56 14.52 0.90 -1.67
C LYS A 56 13.71 -0.14 -0.89
N MET A 57 12.66 0.32 -0.20
CA MET A 57 11.72 -0.55 0.49
C MET A 57 10.93 -1.38 -0.54
N ASP A 58 11.00 -2.72 -0.42
CA ASP A 58 10.39 -3.66 -1.37
C ASP A 58 8.88 -3.87 -1.10
N LEU A 59 8.09 -2.83 -1.33
CA LEU A 59 6.63 -2.89 -1.13
C LEU A 59 5.97 -3.95 -2.04
N GLU A 60 6.41 -4.05 -3.29
CA GLU A 60 5.86 -4.99 -4.29
C GLU A 60 6.16 -6.46 -3.93
N GLY A 61 7.32 -6.75 -3.33
CA GLY A 61 7.65 -8.09 -2.84
C GLY A 61 7.01 -8.45 -1.50
N MET A 62 6.71 -7.47 -0.65
CA MET A 62 6.04 -7.68 0.64
C MET A 62 4.53 -7.86 0.51
N ALA A 63 3.88 -7.07 -0.36
CA ALA A 63 2.42 -7.05 -0.47
C ALA A 63 1.77 -8.42 -0.74
N PRO A 64 2.26 -9.27 -1.67
CA PRO A 64 1.66 -10.59 -1.91
C PRO A 64 1.78 -11.55 -0.72
N LYS A 65 2.89 -11.48 0.02
CA LYS A 65 3.11 -12.31 1.21
C LYS A 65 2.12 -11.93 2.31
N LEU A 66 1.98 -10.63 2.56
CA LEU A 66 1.09 -10.15 3.59
C LEU A 66 -0.38 -10.33 3.21
N GLU A 67 -0.74 -10.12 1.93
CA GLU A 67 -2.06 -10.45 1.38
C GLU A 67 -2.45 -11.89 1.67
N TYR A 68 -1.55 -12.84 1.43
CA TYR A 68 -1.77 -14.25 1.73
C TYR A 68 -2.00 -14.49 3.24
N GLU A 69 -1.23 -13.82 4.10
CA GLU A 69 -1.37 -13.96 5.56
C GLU A 69 -2.65 -13.34 6.13
N ILE A 70 -3.07 -12.18 5.62
CA ILE A 70 -4.21 -11.44 6.18
C ILE A 70 -5.53 -11.69 5.43
N GLY A 71 -5.48 -12.28 4.24
CA GLY A 71 -6.66 -12.61 3.42
C GLY A 71 -7.38 -11.40 2.82
N ILE A 72 -6.71 -10.25 2.74
CA ILE A 72 -7.24 -9.03 2.12
C ILE A 72 -6.31 -8.64 0.97
N PRO A 73 -6.83 -8.37 -0.24
CA PRO A 73 -6.02 -7.89 -1.36
C PRO A 73 -5.21 -6.65 -0.99
N ILE A 74 -3.90 -6.70 -1.27
CA ILE A 74 -3.00 -5.56 -1.10
C ILE A 74 -2.46 -5.15 -2.46
N LEU A 75 -2.68 -3.89 -2.84
CA LEU A 75 -2.18 -3.30 -4.08
C LEU A 75 -1.13 -2.26 -3.76
N VAL A 76 -0.06 -2.21 -4.54
CA VAL A 76 1.01 -1.22 -4.40
C VAL A 76 0.91 -0.27 -5.58
N ALA A 77 0.67 1.01 -5.31
CA ALA A 77 0.71 2.07 -6.32
C ALA A 77 1.84 3.03 -5.98
N ARG A 78 2.87 3.09 -6.83
CA ARG A 78 4.03 3.97 -6.65
C ARG A 78 3.69 5.38 -7.11
N ALA A 79 2.87 6.10 -6.34
CA ALA A 79 2.43 7.47 -6.63
C ALA A 79 3.30 8.52 -5.92
N ASN A 80 4.61 8.48 -6.16
CA ASN A 80 5.57 9.38 -5.52
C ASN A 80 5.78 10.68 -6.32
N GLY A 81 6.31 11.72 -5.66
CA GLY A 81 6.58 13.02 -6.27
C GLY A 81 7.90 13.13 -7.06
N LEU A 82 8.70 12.06 -7.15
CA LEU A 82 9.90 12.00 -7.99
C LEU A 82 9.52 11.67 -9.44
N ASP A 83 8.54 10.78 -9.62
CA ASP A 83 8.17 10.21 -10.92
C ASP A 83 6.87 10.78 -11.49
N TYR A 84 5.96 11.27 -10.63
CA TYR A 84 4.59 11.62 -11.03
C TYR A 84 4.11 12.96 -10.46
N ALA A 85 3.17 13.59 -11.16
CA ALA A 85 2.56 14.85 -10.75
C ALA A 85 1.04 14.70 -10.56
N PHE A 86 0.56 15.12 -9.38
CA PHE A 86 -0.85 15.32 -9.04
C PHE A 86 -1.79 14.19 -9.54
N THR A 87 -2.56 14.42 -10.60
CA THR A 87 -3.55 13.46 -11.13
C THR A 87 -2.93 12.16 -11.65
N GLN A 88 -1.63 12.13 -11.95
CA GLN A 88 -0.96 10.89 -12.33
C GLN A 88 -0.92 9.85 -11.21
N GLY A 89 -1.15 10.26 -9.94
CA GLY A 89 -1.33 9.29 -8.86
C GLY A 89 -2.58 8.41 -9.04
N GLU A 90 -3.62 8.90 -9.70
CA GLU A 90 -4.79 8.10 -10.04
C GLU A 90 -4.45 7.05 -11.11
N ASP A 91 -3.64 7.44 -12.11
CA ASP A 91 -3.19 6.54 -13.18
C ASP A 91 -2.41 5.35 -12.63
N THR A 92 -1.50 5.57 -11.67
CA THR A 92 -0.73 4.47 -11.06
C THR A 92 -1.62 3.51 -10.26
N VAL A 93 -2.64 4.03 -9.56
CA VAL A 93 -3.61 3.21 -8.82
C VAL A 93 -4.47 2.38 -9.78
N LEU A 94 -4.99 3.00 -10.84
CA LEU A 94 -5.82 2.28 -11.81
C LEU A 94 -5.02 1.24 -12.60
N ALA A 95 -3.75 1.53 -12.93
CA ALA A 95 -2.86 0.59 -13.58
C ALA A 95 -2.68 -0.70 -12.75
N VAL A 96 -2.47 -0.59 -11.44
CA VAL A 96 -2.34 -1.78 -10.59
C VAL A 96 -3.67 -2.50 -10.34
N MET A 97 -4.79 -1.77 -10.31
CA MET A 97 -6.13 -2.36 -10.25
C MET A 97 -6.47 -3.15 -11.51
N ALA A 98 -6.02 -2.70 -12.69
CA ALA A 98 -6.28 -3.39 -13.95
C ALA A 98 -5.75 -4.84 -13.95
N HIS A 99 -4.64 -5.10 -13.25
CA HIS A 99 -4.09 -6.45 -13.09
C HIS A 99 -4.92 -7.36 -12.17
N ARG A 100 -5.89 -6.82 -11.42
CA ARG A 100 -6.80 -7.57 -10.54
C ARG A 100 -8.20 -7.73 -11.12
N CYS A 101 -8.47 -7.14 -12.29
CA CYS A 101 -9.76 -7.30 -12.96
C CYS A 101 -9.96 -8.77 -13.37
N PRO A 102 -11.17 -9.33 -13.19
CA PRO A 102 -11.46 -10.68 -13.63
C PRO A 102 -11.40 -10.78 -15.16
N GLU A 103 -10.94 -11.93 -15.66
CA GLU A 103 -11.03 -12.21 -17.10
C GLU A 103 -12.51 -12.32 -17.52
N PRO A 104 -12.88 -11.80 -18.71
CA PRO A 104 -14.23 -11.97 -19.22
C PRO A 104 -14.51 -13.47 -19.43
N PRO A 105 -15.77 -13.91 -19.23
CA PRO A 105 -16.15 -15.28 -19.54
C PRO A 105 -15.83 -15.57 -21.00
N ARG A 106 -15.13 -16.68 -21.25
CA ARG A 106 -14.87 -17.16 -22.61
C ARG A 106 -16.21 -17.54 -23.25
N SER A 107 -16.55 -16.88 -24.36
CA SER A 107 -17.73 -17.18 -25.19
C SER A 107 -17.68 -18.55 -25.82
#